data_AF-A0A7C4FUP1-F1
#
_entry.id   AF-A0A7C4FUP1-F1
#
_cell.length_a   1.000
_cell.length_b   1.000
_cell.length_c   1.000
_cell.angle_alpha   90.00
_cell.angle_beta   90.00
_cell.angle_gamma   90.00
#
_symmetry.space_group_name_H-M   'P 1'
#
loop_
_entity.id
_entity.type
_entity.pdbx_description
1 polymer ?
#
loop_
_entity_poly.entity_id
_entity_poly.type
_entity_poly.pdbx_seq_one_letter_code
_entity_poly.pdbx_strand_id
1 'polypeptide(L)'
;MWDGTAMGFPNHGYNFSSSNDDPIDYHGHGTHVAGIIASEGNNGIGVAGVCWKATIMAVKVLSDEGYGYSSNIASGIYFAAEHGAKIINMSLGGRVYDQAMFDAIQYAKSKGVLVIVAAGNDGVDLSGYYTIFPCMYQIDNIICVGALDQSYKIASFSNYSSSQTNPKVHIYAPGVNILSTVTSTVAVSITGNMINQSGWASTDSNWAIHDTLGYRVASNPANFNFSTTYNPNLRSYLYKTVDCTGYKKLALVFDAYIHVENNYDSFRVYYGKGQVKPPIPNNPILQYSGYNNGFTTYTFTLNDCSNSLCTIAFYLYSDSYNNFQGVAITNAEIYNLLPATDRYAIYSGTSMATPVVSGMAALLWSAYTNYDYKKIRSKIMNGALEENGGYSFKIKKESKYFTSGSLK
;
A
#
# COMPACT_ATOMS: atom_id res chain seq x y z
N MET A 1 7.00 12.17 -14.99
CA MET A 1 5.63 11.91 -14.49
C MET A 1 4.63 12.55 -15.44
N TRP A 2 3.39 12.04 -15.49
CA TRP A 2 2.30 12.58 -16.32
C TRP A 2 1.89 13.98 -15.84
N ASP A 3 1.86 14.95 -16.74
CA ASP A 3 1.37 16.30 -16.42
C ASP A 3 -0.15 16.34 -16.63
N GLY A 4 -0.88 16.13 -15.53
CA GLY A 4 -2.35 16.16 -15.49
C GLY A 4 -2.91 17.54 -15.14
N THR A 5 -2.08 18.57 -15.02
CA THR A 5 -2.46 19.88 -14.47
C THR A 5 -3.60 20.53 -15.26
N ALA A 6 -3.52 20.52 -16.59
CA ALA A 6 -4.55 21.08 -17.46
C ALA A 6 -5.90 20.34 -17.38
N MET A 7 -5.90 19.12 -16.84
CA MET A 7 -7.08 18.28 -16.65
C MET A 7 -7.58 18.29 -15.20
N GLY A 8 -6.98 19.10 -14.32
CA GLY A 8 -7.36 19.18 -12.90
C GLY A 8 -6.67 18.18 -11.98
N PHE A 9 -5.59 17.51 -12.44
CA PHE A 9 -4.83 16.52 -11.68
C PHE A 9 -3.36 16.94 -11.53
N PRO A 10 -3.07 17.99 -10.73
CA PRO A 10 -1.73 18.56 -10.62
C PRO A 10 -0.70 17.61 -10.00
N ASN A 11 -1.12 16.60 -9.21
CA ASN A 11 -0.21 15.65 -8.57
C ASN A 11 -0.03 14.35 -9.38
N HIS A 12 -0.03 14.46 -10.71
CA HIS A 12 0.31 13.37 -11.65
C HIS A 12 -0.60 12.13 -11.61
N GLY A 13 -1.82 12.26 -11.09
CA GLY A 13 -2.73 11.14 -10.92
C GLY A 13 -3.91 11.39 -9.99
N TYR A 14 -4.54 10.30 -9.54
CA TYR A 14 -5.69 10.34 -8.64
C TYR A 14 -5.72 9.14 -7.68
N ASN A 15 -6.26 9.36 -6.49
CA ASN A 15 -6.39 8.37 -5.44
C ASN A 15 -7.86 7.98 -5.23
N PHE A 16 -8.24 6.85 -5.82
CA PHE A 16 -9.58 6.27 -5.66
C PHE A 16 -9.79 5.60 -4.32
N SER A 17 -8.73 5.23 -3.59
CA SER A 17 -8.86 4.66 -2.25
C SER A 17 -9.35 5.67 -1.22
N SER A 18 -9.06 6.96 -1.40
CA SER A 18 -9.46 8.04 -0.48
C SER A 18 -10.18 9.21 -1.18
N SER A 19 -10.50 9.06 -2.47
CA SER A 19 -11.23 10.02 -3.29
C SER A 19 -10.64 11.45 -3.27
N ASN A 20 -9.34 11.57 -3.56
CA ASN A 20 -8.65 12.85 -3.70
C ASN A 20 -7.58 12.81 -4.80
N ASP A 21 -6.98 13.96 -5.09
CA ASP A 21 -5.95 14.14 -6.12
C ASP A 21 -4.53 13.83 -5.64
N ASP A 22 -4.34 13.11 -4.52
CA ASP A 22 -3.03 12.78 -3.94
C ASP A 22 -2.74 11.26 -4.04
N PRO A 23 -2.17 10.77 -5.16
CA PRO A 23 -1.89 9.35 -5.39
C PRO A 23 -0.57 8.87 -4.76
N ILE A 24 -0.05 9.60 -3.77
CA ILE A 24 1.23 9.28 -3.14
C ILE A 24 1.23 7.85 -2.55
N ASP A 25 2.35 7.16 -2.74
CA ASP A 25 2.50 5.77 -2.33
C ASP A 25 3.06 5.69 -0.91
N TYR A 26 2.21 5.29 0.04
CA TYR A 26 2.63 5.00 1.41
C TYR A 26 2.85 3.51 1.69
N HIS A 27 2.60 2.63 0.71
CA HIS A 27 2.85 1.19 0.83
C HIS A 27 4.22 0.81 0.26
N GLY A 28 4.67 1.47 -0.81
CA GLY A 28 5.92 1.23 -1.52
C GLY A 28 5.81 0.29 -2.73
N HIS A 29 4.71 -0.46 -2.86
CA HIS A 29 4.54 -1.42 -3.96
C HIS A 29 4.34 -0.73 -5.31
N GLY A 30 3.51 0.31 -5.36
CA GLY A 30 3.25 1.05 -6.60
C GLY A 30 4.51 1.73 -7.13
N THR A 31 5.35 2.26 -6.24
CA THR A 31 6.64 2.86 -6.56
C THR A 31 7.65 1.81 -7.05
N HIS A 32 7.67 0.62 -6.45
CA HIS A 32 8.49 -0.51 -6.92
C HIS A 32 8.16 -0.88 -8.36
N VAL A 33 6.86 -1.02 -8.63
CA VAL A 33 6.32 -1.33 -9.95
C VAL A 33 6.64 -0.20 -10.95
N ALA A 34 6.41 1.06 -10.59
CA ALA A 34 6.67 2.20 -11.47
C ALA A 34 8.16 2.35 -11.81
N GLY A 35 9.06 2.07 -10.86
CA GLY A 35 10.50 2.10 -11.07
C GLY A 35 10.98 1.07 -12.10
N ILE A 36 10.43 -0.15 -12.05
CA ILE A 36 10.71 -1.19 -13.05
C ILE A 36 10.30 -0.73 -14.46
N ILE A 37 9.18 0.00 -14.57
CA ILE A 37 8.72 0.53 -15.87
C ILE A 37 9.64 1.65 -16.36
N ALA A 38 9.90 2.66 -15.52
CA ALA A 38 10.35 3.97 -15.99
C ALA A 38 11.31 4.73 -15.08
N SER A 39 12.04 4.07 -14.16
CA SER A 39 13.16 4.75 -13.49
C SER A 39 14.12 5.35 -14.53
N GLU A 40 14.51 6.59 -14.32
CA GLU A 40 15.45 7.29 -15.19
C GLU A 40 16.79 6.55 -15.22
N GLY A 41 17.26 6.21 -16.43
CA GLY A 41 18.57 5.61 -16.61
C GLY A 41 19.64 6.65 -16.92
N ASN A 42 20.90 6.26 -16.74
CA ASN A 42 22.08 7.06 -17.07
C ASN A 42 22.22 8.38 -16.28
N ASN A 43 21.68 8.44 -15.06
CA ASN A 43 21.85 9.56 -14.12
C ASN A 43 22.84 9.26 -12.97
N GLY A 44 23.43 8.07 -12.94
CA GLY A 44 24.40 7.65 -11.92
C GLY A 44 23.80 7.27 -10.56
N ILE A 45 22.47 7.14 -10.46
CA ILE A 45 21.77 6.89 -9.20
C ILE A 45 20.93 5.62 -9.30
N GLY A 46 21.19 4.64 -8.42
CA GLY A 46 20.30 3.49 -8.20
C GLY A 46 20.09 2.56 -9.40
N VAL A 47 18.85 2.46 -9.87
CA VAL A 47 18.40 1.52 -10.92
C VAL A 47 17.86 2.27 -12.15
N ALA A 48 17.73 1.55 -13.26
CA ALA A 48 17.09 2.05 -14.47
C ALA A 48 15.86 1.20 -14.82
N GLY A 49 14.78 1.85 -15.25
CA GLY A 49 13.57 1.17 -15.70
C GLY A 49 13.77 0.50 -17.06
N VAL A 50 12.76 -0.18 -17.56
CA VAL A 50 12.80 -0.72 -18.92
C VAL A 50 12.66 0.40 -19.96
N CYS A 51 11.77 1.37 -19.75
CA CYS A 51 11.56 2.52 -20.63
C CYS A 51 11.83 3.84 -19.89
N TRP A 52 13.08 4.32 -19.91
CA TRP A 52 13.54 5.47 -19.11
C TRP A 52 12.82 6.80 -19.39
N LYS A 53 12.18 6.91 -20.55
CA LYS A 53 11.46 8.11 -20.99
C LYS A 53 9.94 7.93 -20.98
N ALA A 54 9.43 6.80 -20.48
CA ALA A 54 8.01 6.62 -20.30
C ALA A 54 7.49 7.60 -19.24
N THR A 55 6.26 8.05 -19.45
CA THR A 55 5.58 8.96 -18.54
C THR A 55 4.61 8.15 -17.67
N ILE A 56 4.76 8.22 -16.35
CA ILE A 56 3.92 7.49 -15.39
C ILE A 56 2.74 8.36 -14.92
N MET A 57 1.52 7.84 -15.06
CA MET A 57 0.29 8.33 -14.45
C MET A 57 -0.02 7.47 -13.21
N ALA A 58 -0.08 8.08 -12.03
CA ALA A 58 -0.28 7.37 -10.78
C ALA A 58 -1.78 7.19 -10.47
N VAL A 59 -2.27 5.95 -10.51
CA VAL A 59 -3.69 5.66 -10.24
C VAL A 59 -3.78 4.76 -9.01
N LYS A 60 -3.97 5.37 -7.84
CA LYS A 60 -4.00 4.64 -6.56
C LYS A 60 -5.39 4.07 -6.31
N VAL A 61 -5.52 2.76 -6.47
CA VAL A 61 -6.77 2.00 -6.30
C VAL A 61 -6.77 1.09 -5.07
N LEU A 62 -5.61 0.90 -4.44
CA LEU A 62 -5.41 0.14 -3.21
C LEU A 62 -5.05 1.08 -2.05
N SER A 63 -5.46 0.72 -0.84
CA SER A 63 -5.14 1.41 0.41
C SER A 63 -3.66 1.30 0.74
N ASP A 64 -3.25 1.92 1.85
CA ASP A 64 -1.85 1.92 2.30
C ASP A 64 -1.43 0.57 2.89
N GLU A 65 -2.38 -0.33 3.11
CA GLU A 65 -2.21 -1.71 3.53
C GLU A 65 -2.27 -2.70 2.35
N GLY A 66 -2.44 -2.21 1.11
CA GLY A 66 -2.30 -3.02 -0.09
C GLY A 66 -3.56 -3.76 -0.55
N TYR A 67 -4.74 -3.41 -0.02
CA TYR A 67 -6.04 -3.95 -0.45
C TYR A 67 -6.98 -2.87 -0.95
N GLY A 68 -8.01 -3.24 -1.73
CA GLY A 68 -8.96 -2.28 -2.27
C GLY A 68 -10.18 -2.95 -2.88
N TYR A 69 -11.19 -2.14 -3.18
CA TYR A 69 -12.44 -2.60 -3.78
C TYR A 69 -12.34 -2.66 -5.30
N SER A 70 -13.00 -3.64 -5.92
CA SER A 70 -13.12 -3.74 -7.39
C SER A 70 -13.70 -2.47 -8.02
N SER A 71 -14.57 -1.74 -7.31
CA SER A 71 -15.12 -0.45 -7.76
C SER A 71 -14.05 0.63 -7.92
N ASN A 72 -13.07 0.69 -7.01
CA ASN A 72 -11.94 1.61 -7.11
C ASN A 72 -11.03 1.22 -8.27
N ILE A 73 -10.81 -0.09 -8.48
CA ILE A 73 -10.03 -0.61 -9.61
C ILE A 73 -10.71 -0.25 -10.95
N ALA A 74 -12.01 -0.49 -11.07
CA ALA A 74 -12.79 -0.13 -12.26
C ALA A 74 -12.72 1.38 -12.54
N SER A 75 -12.92 2.22 -11.53
CA SER A 75 -12.82 3.69 -11.65
C SER A 75 -11.43 4.14 -12.10
N GLY A 76 -10.38 3.52 -11.57
CA GLY A 76 -9.01 3.78 -11.98
C GLY A 76 -8.72 3.40 -13.45
N ILE A 77 -9.30 2.30 -13.95
CA ILE A 77 -9.18 1.90 -15.35
C ILE A 77 -9.86 2.93 -16.27
N TYR A 78 -11.09 3.35 -15.94
CA TYR A 78 -11.78 4.41 -16.67
C TYR A 78 -10.95 5.69 -16.71
N PHE A 79 -10.50 6.15 -15.54
CA PHE A 79 -9.66 7.33 -15.41
C PHE A 79 -8.42 7.26 -16.31
N ALA A 80 -7.64 6.18 -16.24
CA ALA A 80 -6.44 6.03 -17.04
C ALA A 80 -6.74 6.07 -18.55
N ALA A 81 -7.78 5.38 -18.99
CA ALA A 81 -8.18 5.33 -20.39
C ALA A 81 -8.66 6.69 -20.93
N GLU A 82 -9.36 7.47 -20.10
CA GLU A 82 -9.87 8.80 -20.47
C GLU A 82 -8.76 9.86 -20.53
N HIS A 83 -7.75 9.72 -19.68
CA HIS A 83 -6.66 10.69 -19.56
C HIS A 83 -5.43 10.32 -20.39
N GLY A 84 -5.62 9.44 -21.39
CA GLY A 84 -4.65 9.22 -22.47
C GLY A 84 -3.59 8.15 -22.21
N ALA A 85 -3.76 7.30 -21.19
CA ALA A 85 -2.85 6.17 -20.97
C ALA A 85 -2.86 5.24 -22.20
N LYS A 86 -1.68 4.84 -22.68
CA LYS A 86 -1.54 3.82 -23.74
C LYS A 86 -1.44 2.40 -23.18
N ILE A 87 -0.94 2.30 -21.96
CA ILE A 87 -0.70 1.05 -21.24
C ILE A 87 -1.21 1.22 -19.80
N ILE A 88 -1.96 0.25 -19.29
CA ILE A 88 -2.34 0.16 -17.88
C ILE A 88 -1.65 -1.07 -17.30
N ASN A 89 -0.81 -0.87 -16.28
CA ASN A 89 -0.18 -1.95 -15.53
C ASN A 89 -1.02 -2.27 -14.28
N MET A 90 -1.54 -3.49 -14.18
CA MET A 90 -2.29 -3.96 -13.02
C MET A 90 -1.51 -5.08 -12.32
N SER A 91 -0.57 -4.69 -11.46
CA SER A 91 0.17 -5.59 -10.57
C SER A 91 -0.66 -6.00 -9.34
N LEU A 92 -1.91 -6.40 -9.56
CA LEU A 92 -2.92 -6.72 -8.55
C LEU A 92 -3.80 -7.89 -9.05
N GLY A 93 -4.58 -8.49 -8.15
CA GLY A 93 -5.55 -9.50 -8.54
C GLY A 93 -6.49 -9.89 -7.40
N GLY A 94 -7.61 -10.49 -7.76
CA GLY A 94 -8.62 -11.02 -6.84
C GLY A 94 -9.28 -12.28 -7.40
N ARG A 95 -9.89 -13.09 -6.53
CA ARG A 95 -10.44 -14.40 -6.92
C ARG A 95 -11.80 -14.36 -7.58
N VAL A 96 -12.56 -13.30 -7.34
CA VAL A 96 -13.97 -13.19 -7.70
C VAL A 96 -14.11 -12.42 -9.01
N TYR A 97 -14.92 -12.95 -9.93
CA TYR A 97 -15.30 -12.24 -11.15
C TYR A 97 -16.12 -11.01 -10.79
N ASP A 98 -15.74 -9.86 -11.33
CA ASP A 98 -16.47 -8.60 -11.16
C ASP A 98 -16.86 -8.03 -12.52
N GLN A 99 -18.15 -7.76 -12.72
CA GLN A 99 -18.66 -7.25 -14.00
C GLN A 99 -18.20 -5.81 -14.26
N ALA A 100 -18.13 -4.96 -13.24
CA ALA A 100 -17.71 -3.57 -13.40
C ALA A 100 -16.23 -3.47 -13.80
N MET A 101 -15.37 -4.33 -13.22
CA MET A 101 -13.98 -4.41 -13.64
C MET A 101 -13.83 -4.96 -15.08
N PHE A 102 -14.64 -5.94 -15.47
CA PHE A 102 -14.69 -6.44 -16.86
C PHE A 102 -15.09 -5.33 -17.84
N ASP A 103 -16.16 -4.60 -17.55
CA ASP A 103 -16.67 -3.51 -18.38
C ASP A 103 -15.67 -2.35 -18.51
N ALA A 104 -14.96 -2.04 -17.42
CA ALA A 104 -13.90 -1.03 -17.44
C ALA A 104 -12.74 -1.43 -18.36
N ILE A 105 -12.32 -2.71 -18.36
CA ILE A 105 -11.27 -3.20 -19.28
C ILE A 105 -11.75 -3.20 -20.73
N GLN A 106 -13.02 -3.54 -20.98
CA GLN A 106 -13.63 -3.43 -22.31
C GLN A 106 -13.68 -1.96 -22.78
N TYR A 107 -13.93 -1.02 -21.89
CA TYR A 107 -13.85 0.40 -22.21
C TYR A 107 -12.41 0.82 -22.55
N ALA A 108 -11.42 0.43 -21.74
CA ALA A 108 -10.01 0.67 -22.03
C ALA A 108 -9.60 0.09 -23.40
N LYS A 109 -10.10 -1.10 -23.75
CA LYS A 109 -9.95 -1.69 -25.09
C LYS A 109 -10.53 -0.79 -26.18
N SER A 110 -11.73 -0.26 -25.99
CA SER A 110 -12.37 0.66 -26.96
C SER A 110 -11.57 1.94 -27.20
N LYS A 111 -10.75 2.35 -26.23
CA LYS A 111 -9.81 3.48 -26.30
C LYS A 111 -8.43 3.08 -26.85
N GLY A 112 -8.24 1.81 -27.21
CA GLY A 112 -6.97 1.29 -27.74
C GLY A 112 -5.88 1.15 -26.68
N VAL A 113 -6.24 0.96 -25.42
CA VAL A 113 -5.31 0.82 -24.29
C VAL A 113 -4.94 -0.64 -24.09
N LEU A 114 -3.63 -0.92 -23.98
CA LEU A 114 -3.12 -2.25 -23.62
C LEU A 114 -3.15 -2.42 -22.10
N VAL A 115 -3.69 -3.53 -21.61
CA VAL A 115 -3.80 -3.81 -20.16
C VAL A 115 -2.90 -5.00 -19.83
N ILE A 116 -1.95 -4.80 -18.93
CA ILE A 116 -0.93 -5.80 -18.59
C ILE A 116 -1.11 -6.15 -17.12
N VAL A 117 -1.31 -7.43 -16.83
CA VAL A 117 -1.86 -7.87 -15.54
C VAL A 117 -1.03 -9.01 -14.94
N ALA A 118 -0.92 -9.03 -13.62
CA ALA A 118 -0.20 -10.08 -12.90
C ALA A 118 -0.97 -11.41 -12.89
N ALA A 119 -0.26 -12.53 -13.03
CA ALA A 119 -0.86 -13.86 -12.99
C ALA A 119 -1.25 -14.34 -11.57
N GLY A 120 -0.71 -13.73 -10.52
CA GLY A 120 -0.91 -14.16 -9.12
C GLY A 120 0.22 -15.05 -8.61
N ASN A 121 0.27 -15.23 -7.29
CA ASN A 121 1.44 -15.73 -6.56
C ASN A 121 1.15 -17.00 -5.74
N ASP A 122 0.23 -17.86 -6.20
CA ASP A 122 -0.23 -19.05 -5.48
C ASP A 122 0.46 -20.35 -5.93
N GLY A 123 1.28 -20.30 -6.98
CA GLY A 123 1.99 -21.46 -7.52
C GLY A 123 1.07 -22.48 -8.20
N VAL A 124 -0.06 -22.03 -8.75
CA VAL A 124 -1.10 -22.92 -9.30
C VAL A 124 -1.24 -22.80 -10.82
N ASP A 125 -1.73 -23.88 -11.44
CA ASP A 125 -2.12 -23.90 -12.85
C ASP A 125 -3.51 -23.27 -13.05
N LEU A 126 -3.56 -22.16 -13.77
CA LEU A 126 -4.79 -21.44 -14.13
C LEU A 126 -5.60 -22.13 -15.23
N SER A 127 -5.12 -23.28 -15.74
CA SER A 127 -5.92 -24.15 -16.61
C SER A 127 -6.95 -24.99 -15.84
N GLY A 128 -6.84 -25.02 -14.51
CA GLY A 128 -7.75 -25.73 -13.61
C GLY A 128 -8.90 -24.88 -13.07
N TYR A 129 -9.39 -25.22 -11.87
CA TYR A 129 -10.51 -24.54 -11.22
C TYR A 129 -10.16 -23.22 -10.53
N TYR A 130 -8.86 -22.92 -10.38
CA TYR A 130 -8.42 -21.71 -9.69
C TYR A 130 -8.74 -20.48 -10.54
N THR A 131 -9.36 -19.46 -9.93
CA THR A 131 -9.70 -18.21 -10.60
C THR A 131 -8.91 -17.02 -10.07
N ILE A 132 -8.42 -16.18 -10.98
CA ILE A 132 -7.82 -14.88 -10.67
C ILE A 132 -8.15 -13.85 -11.76
N PHE A 133 -8.69 -12.72 -11.33
CA PHE A 133 -9.04 -11.59 -12.18
C PHE A 133 -8.18 -10.38 -11.80
N PRO A 134 -7.76 -9.55 -12.78
CA PRO A 134 -8.22 -9.53 -14.17
C PRO A 134 -7.53 -10.51 -15.15
N CYS A 135 -6.48 -11.22 -14.76
CA CYS A 135 -5.73 -12.14 -15.63
C CYS A 135 -6.61 -13.09 -16.46
N MET A 136 -7.67 -13.64 -15.88
CA MET A 136 -8.53 -14.61 -16.55
C MET A 136 -9.66 -14.02 -17.39
N TYR A 137 -9.85 -12.70 -17.41
CA TYR A 137 -10.79 -12.08 -18.35
C TYR A 137 -10.34 -12.34 -19.79
N GLN A 138 -11.24 -12.86 -20.61
CA GLN A 138 -10.95 -13.22 -22.01
C GLN A 138 -11.13 -11.99 -22.92
N ILE A 139 -10.25 -11.00 -22.76
CA ILE A 139 -10.25 -9.76 -23.55
C ILE A 139 -8.90 -9.61 -24.25
N ASP A 140 -8.92 -9.37 -25.56
CA ASP A 140 -7.71 -9.36 -26.41
C ASP A 140 -6.69 -8.24 -26.11
N ASN A 141 -7.08 -7.18 -25.38
CA ASN A 141 -6.15 -6.14 -24.93
C ASN A 141 -5.46 -6.50 -23.61
N ILE A 142 -5.73 -7.67 -23.03
CA ILE A 142 -5.06 -8.16 -21.83
C ILE A 142 -3.81 -8.98 -22.19
N ILE A 143 -2.71 -8.72 -21.46
CA ILE A 143 -1.54 -9.59 -21.38
C ILE A 143 -1.36 -10.01 -19.92
N CYS A 144 -1.64 -11.29 -19.61
CA CYS A 144 -1.38 -11.85 -18.29
C CYS A 144 0.06 -12.35 -18.17
N VAL A 145 0.76 -11.93 -17.12
CA VAL A 145 2.20 -12.07 -16.96
C VAL A 145 2.54 -12.91 -15.72
N GLY A 146 3.20 -14.05 -15.95
CA GLY A 146 3.82 -14.87 -14.91
C GLY A 146 5.27 -14.45 -14.61
N ALA A 147 5.85 -15.02 -13.55
CA ALA A 147 7.19 -14.67 -13.07
C ALA A 147 8.23 -15.76 -13.39
N LEU A 148 9.41 -15.33 -13.83
CA LEU A 148 10.62 -16.15 -13.94
C LEU A 148 11.63 -15.81 -12.86
N ASP A 149 12.41 -16.81 -12.47
CA ASP A 149 13.64 -16.64 -11.69
C ASP A 149 14.87 -16.38 -12.58
N GLN A 150 16.04 -16.20 -11.95
CA GLN A 150 17.32 -15.95 -12.62
C GLN A 150 17.81 -17.12 -13.47
N SER A 151 17.27 -18.33 -13.26
CA SER A 151 17.55 -19.52 -14.05
C SER A 151 16.59 -19.69 -15.23
N TYR A 152 15.76 -18.67 -15.52
CA TYR A 152 14.70 -18.69 -16.53
C TYR A 152 13.64 -19.76 -16.28
N LYS A 153 13.49 -20.21 -15.03
CA LYS A 153 12.42 -21.12 -14.63
C LYS A 153 11.22 -20.33 -14.14
N ILE A 154 10.02 -20.88 -14.34
CA ILE A 154 8.81 -20.35 -13.70
C ILE A 154 9.05 -20.35 -12.19
N ALA A 155 8.90 -19.18 -11.56
CA ALA A 155 9.10 -19.04 -10.13
C ALA A 155 8.08 -19.92 -9.38
N SER A 156 8.48 -20.54 -8.27
CA SER A 156 7.63 -21.50 -7.55
C SER A 156 6.29 -20.92 -7.08
N PHE A 157 6.23 -19.61 -6.82
CA PHE A 157 4.99 -18.91 -6.48
C PHE A 157 4.18 -18.49 -7.71
N SER A 158 4.74 -18.43 -8.92
CA SER A 158 4.01 -17.90 -10.07
C SER A 158 2.87 -18.81 -10.42
N ASN A 159 1.67 -18.24 -10.53
CA ASN A 159 0.62 -18.93 -11.26
C ASN A 159 1.08 -19.11 -12.72
N TYR A 160 0.69 -20.24 -13.31
CA TYR A 160 1.12 -20.67 -14.64
C TYR A 160 -0.04 -21.25 -15.43
N SER A 161 0.21 -21.62 -16.68
CA SER A 161 -0.77 -22.26 -17.55
C SER A 161 -0.14 -23.48 -18.22
N SER A 162 -0.64 -24.68 -17.92
CA SER A 162 -0.23 -25.90 -18.64
C SER A 162 -0.92 -26.06 -20.01
N SER A 163 -2.10 -25.45 -20.19
CA SER A 163 -2.81 -25.47 -21.46
C SER A 163 -2.09 -24.61 -22.50
N GLN A 164 -1.70 -25.22 -23.61
CA GLN A 164 -1.07 -24.54 -24.75
C GLN A 164 -2.09 -23.98 -25.75
N THR A 165 -3.31 -24.53 -25.78
CA THR A 165 -4.36 -24.12 -26.74
C THR A 165 -5.23 -22.97 -26.22
N ASN A 166 -5.30 -22.77 -24.90
CA ASN A 166 -6.01 -21.66 -24.27
C ASN A 166 -5.25 -21.17 -23.02
N PRO A 167 -4.02 -20.64 -23.19
CA PRO A 167 -3.19 -20.26 -22.06
C PRO A 167 -3.80 -19.07 -21.32
N LYS A 168 -3.97 -19.18 -20.00
CA LYS A 168 -4.42 -18.05 -19.16
C LYS A 168 -3.29 -17.11 -18.81
N VAL A 169 -2.08 -17.65 -18.65
CA VAL A 169 -0.84 -16.87 -18.57
C VAL A 169 -0.27 -16.75 -19.97
N HIS A 170 -0.21 -15.54 -20.50
CA HIS A 170 0.23 -15.32 -21.89
C HIS A 170 1.76 -15.35 -22.01
N ILE A 171 2.47 -14.80 -21.02
CA ILE A 171 3.93 -14.66 -21.07
C ILE A 171 4.54 -14.65 -19.68
N TYR A 172 5.84 -14.97 -19.57
CA TYR A 172 6.59 -14.88 -18.32
C TYR A 172 7.74 -13.87 -18.44
N ALA A 173 8.00 -13.12 -17.37
CA ALA A 173 9.06 -12.12 -17.27
C ALA A 173 9.78 -12.19 -15.90
N PRO A 174 10.98 -11.61 -15.75
CA PRO A 174 11.72 -11.65 -14.49
C PRO A 174 10.89 -11.09 -13.31
N GLY A 175 10.70 -11.90 -12.28
CA GLY A 175 9.87 -11.54 -11.12
C GLY A 175 10.43 -12.00 -9.77
N VAL A 176 11.65 -12.53 -9.72
CA VAL A 176 12.30 -12.97 -8.47
C VAL A 176 13.51 -12.10 -8.16
N ASN A 177 13.61 -11.63 -6.92
CA ASN A 177 14.66 -10.75 -6.41
C ASN A 177 14.90 -9.50 -7.29
N ILE A 178 13.82 -8.79 -7.60
CA ILE A 178 13.88 -7.59 -8.43
C ILE A 178 14.13 -6.37 -7.53
N LEU A 179 15.29 -5.73 -7.72
CA LEU A 179 15.63 -4.45 -7.09
C LEU A 179 14.93 -3.31 -7.83
N SER A 180 14.19 -2.46 -7.11
CA SER A 180 13.57 -1.25 -7.66
C SER A 180 13.44 -0.16 -6.60
N THR A 181 13.08 1.04 -7.03
CA THR A 181 12.75 2.18 -6.17
C THR A 181 11.54 1.85 -5.31
N VAL A 182 11.56 2.17 -4.02
CA VAL A 182 10.37 2.10 -3.16
C VAL A 182 10.19 3.41 -2.44
N THR A 183 8.95 3.75 -2.10
CA THR A 183 8.74 4.64 -0.98
C THR A 183 8.89 3.85 0.31
N SER A 184 9.57 4.42 1.29
CA SER A 184 9.45 3.95 2.68
C SER A 184 8.76 5.03 3.50
N THR A 185 8.06 4.68 4.57
CA THR A 185 7.57 5.70 5.48
C THR A 185 8.67 6.06 6.47
N VAL A 186 9.04 7.34 6.53
CA VAL A 186 9.85 7.93 7.60
C VAL A 186 8.89 8.54 8.60
N ALA A 187 8.97 8.07 9.85
CA ALA A 187 8.22 8.62 10.96
C ALA A 187 9.06 9.71 11.64
N VAL A 188 8.55 10.95 11.66
CA VAL A 188 9.15 12.06 12.38
C VAL A 188 8.23 12.42 13.54
N SER A 189 8.71 12.30 14.78
CA SER A 189 7.91 12.70 15.95
C SER A 189 7.62 14.19 15.86
N ILE A 190 6.33 14.57 15.93
CA ILE A 190 5.91 15.97 15.91
C ILE A 190 5.60 16.49 17.32
N THR A 191 5.34 15.59 18.27
CA THR A 191 5.04 15.96 19.65
C THR A 191 6.19 15.68 20.61
N GLY A 192 7.04 14.69 20.34
CA GLY A 192 7.77 13.99 21.40
C GLY A 192 6.81 13.29 22.39
N ASN A 193 7.35 12.70 23.46
CA ASN A 193 6.54 12.04 24.49
C ASN A 193 5.59 13.02 25.20
N MET A 194 4.30 12.93 24.87
CA MET A 194 3.24 13.79 25.38
C MET A 194 2.97 13.55 26.87
N ILE A 195 3.26 12.37 27.43
CA ILE A 195 3.07 12.08 28.86
C ILE A 195 3.96 12.98 29.74
N ASN A 196 5.09 13.45 29.18
CA ASN A 196 6.01 14.37 29.86
C ASN A 196 5.58 15.84 29.75
N GLN A 197 4.44 16.13 29.13
CA GLN A 197 4.00 17.48 28.81
C GLN A 197 2.74 17.87 29.59
N SER A 198 2.55 19.18 29.78
CA SER A 198 1.31 19.74 30.33
C SER A 198 0.16 19.68 29.32
N GLY A 199 -1.06 19.99 29.77
CA GLY A 199 -2.24 20.11 28.90
C GLY A 199 -3.02 18.81 28.68
N TRP A 200 -2.76 17.79 29.49
CA TRP A 200 -3.70 16.69 29.67
C TRP A 200 -4.84 17.11 30.60
N ALA A 201 -6.06 16.70 30.27
CA ALA A 201 -7.24 16.90 31.10
C ALA A 201 -7.90 15.54 31.38
N SER A 202 -8.44 15.36 32.58
CA SER A 202 -9.20 14.17 32.96
C SER A 202 -10.66 14.52 33.25
N THR A 203 -11.55 13.54 33.18
CA THR A 203 -12.95 13.70 33.60
C THR A 203 -13.15 13.76 35.10
N ASP A 204 -12.22 13.16 35.83
CA ASP A 204 -12.34 12.87 37.25
C ASP A 204 -10.94 12.60 37.82
N SER A 205 -10.88 12.23 39.11
CA SER A 205 -9.64 11.97 39.84
C SER A 205 -9.11 10.54 39.70
N ASN A 206 -9.71 9.68 38.86
CA ASN A 206 -9.24 8.30 38.67
C ASN A 206 -8.04 8.21 37.73
N TRP A 207 -7.80 9.25 36.91
CA TRP A 207 -6.61 9.38 36.09
C TRP A 207 -5.61 10.35 36.71
N ALA A 208 -4.33 9.99 36.67
CA ALA A 208 -3.25 10.92 36.97
C ALA A 208 -2.03 10.69 36.08
N ILE A 209 -1.21 11.73 35.96
CA ILE A 209 0.14 11.61 35.41
C ILE A 209 1.13 11.74 36.56
N HIS A 210 1.85 10.67 36.83
CA HIS A 210 2.77 10.58 37.96
C HIS A 210 3.97 9.70 37.63
N ASP A 211 4.96 9.70 38.51
CA ASP A 211 6.13 8.83 38.39
C ASP A 211 5.91 7.55 39.19
N THR A 212 6.28 6.40 38.62
CA THR A 212 6.25 5.10 39.29
C THR A 212 7.31 4.18 38.69
N LEU A 213 8.09 3.51 39.54
CA LEU A 213 9.13 2.54 39.15
C LEU A 213 10.07 3.03 38.02
N GLY A 214 10.42 4.33 38.04
CA GLY A 214 11.32 4.95 37.06
C GLY A 214 10.66 5.41 35.76
N TYR A 215 9.34 5.28 35.62
CA TYR A 215 8.58 5.74 34.47
C TYR A 215 7.63 6.87 34.84
N ARG A 216 7.55 7.90 33.97
CA ARG A 216 6.46 8.87 33.98
C ARG A 216 5.28 8.25 33.24
N VAL A 217 4.18 7.99 33.94
CA VAL A 217 3.02 7.28 33.41
C VAL A 217 1.77 8.14 33.48
N ALA A 218 0.88 8.00 32.48
CA ALA A 218 -0.54 8.31 32.63
C ALA A 218 -1.28 7.04 33.02
N SER A 219 -1.97 7.03 34.15
CA SER A 219 -2.51 5.79 34.72
C SER A 219 -3.93 5.94 35.26
N ASN A 220 -4.65 4.82 35.26
CA ASN A 220 -5.87 4.60 36.01
C ASN A 220 -5.82 3.18 36.60
N PRO A 221 -5.76 3.03 37.93
CA PRO A 221 -5.99 4.05 38.96
C PRO A 221 -4.87 5.11 39.03
N ALA A 222 -5.22 6.31 39.48
CA ALA A 222 -4.34 7.47 39.58
C ALA A 222 -3.08 7.26 40.46
N ASN A 223 -3.08 6.23 41.30
CA ASN A 223 -1.97 5.84 42.17
C ASN A 223 -1.35 4.50 41.77
N PHE A 224 -1.42 4.14 40.48
CA PHE A 224 -0.95 2.86 39.94
C PHE A 224 0.46 2.47 40.42
N ASN A 225 0.57 1.29 41.01
CA ASN A 225 1.84 0.73 41.51
C ASN A 225 1.96 -0.80 41.36
N PHE A 226 1.26 -1.41 40.39
CA PHE A 226 1.16 -2.86 40.22
C PHE A 226 0.59 -3.63 41.44
N SER A 227 0.03 -2.95 42.43
CA SER A 227 -0.66 -3.58 43.57
C SER A 227 -2.03 -2.95 43.84
N THR A 228 -2.22 -1.70 43.43
CA THR A 228 -3.52 -1.00 43.43
C THR A 228 -4.42 -1.51 42.31
N THR A 229 -5.73 -1.42 42.51
CA THR A 229 -6.74 -1.72 41.49
C THR A 229 -7.56 -0.49 41.12
N TYR A 230 -8.14 -0.49 39.91
CA TYR A 230 -9.06 0.58 39.49
C TYR A 230 -10.41 0.49 40.22
N ASN A 231 -11.17 1.58 40.23
CA ASN A 231 -12.51 1.61 40.80
C ASN A 231 -13.53 0.90 39.88
N PRO A 232 -14.60 0.29 40.41
CA PRO A 232 -15.68 -0.23 39.59
C PRO A 232 -16.54 0.90 38.98
N ASN A 233 -17.38 0.56 38.01
CA ASN A 233 -18.35 1.42 37.33
C ASN A 233 -17.76 2.65 36.62
N LEU A 234 -16.56 2.52 36.05
CA LEU A 234 -15.87 3.64 35.41
C LEU A 234 -16.36 3.88 33.99
N ARG A 235 -16.52 5.17 33.66
CA ARG A 235 -16.56 5.71 32.29
C ARG A 235 -15.58 6.88 32.22
N SER A 236 -14.35 6.62 32.61
CA SER A 236 -13.36 7.62 32.99
C SER A 236 -12.28 7.76 31.94
N TYR A 237 -11.87 8.99 31.61
CA TYR A 237 -10.88 9.24 30.57
C TYR A 237 -9.91 10.39 30.84
N LEU A 238 -8.75 10.26 30.19
CA LEU A 238 -7.69 11.24 30.09
C LEU A 238 -7.53 11.63 28.61
N TYR A 239 -7.44 12.92 28.30
CA TYR A 239 -7.36 13.40 26.92
C TYR A 239 -6.45 14.62 26.76
N LYS A 240 -5.96 14.80 25.52
CA LYS A 240 -5.13 15.94 25.12
C LYS A 240 -5.40 16.29 23.66
N THR A 241 -5.45 17.57 23.36
CA THR A 241 -5.53 18.07 21.99
C THR A 241 -4.16 18.56 21.52
N VAL A 242 -3.81 18.17 20.29
CA VAL A 242 -2.54 18.46 19.62
C VAL A 242 -2.83 19.24 18.34
N ASP A 243 -1.99 20.20 18.00
CA ASP A 243 -2.05 20.87 16.70
C ASP A 243 -1.32 20.04 15.65
N CYS A 244 -2.08 19.49 14.70
CA CYS A 244 -1.55 18.71 13.59
C CYS A 244 -1.67 19.46 12.24
N THR A 245 -1.82 20.79 12.29
CA THR A 245 -1.86 21.65 11.09
C THR A 245 -0.57 21.52 10.29
N GLY A 246 -0.69 21.39 8.96
CA GLY A 246 0.45 21.20 8.06
C GLY A 246 0.93 19.75 7.89
N TYR A 247 0.39 18.78 8.65
CA TYR A 247 0.73 17.37 8.49
C TYR A 247 -0.37 16.59 7.76
N LYS A 248 0.04 15.76 6.80
CA LYS A 248 -0.88 15.03 5.90
C LYS A 248 -1.22 13.62 6.37
N LYS A 249 -0.28 12.95 7.04
CA LYS A 249 -0.47 11.57 7.49
C LYS A 249 0.18 11.39 8.86
N LEU A 250 -0.58 10.87 9.79
CA LEU A 250 -0.23 10.86 11.20
C LEU A 250 -0.41 9.46 11.77
N ALA A 251 0.43 9.11 12.75
CA ALA A 251 0.22 7.92 13.58
C ALA A 251 0.40 8.27 15.06
N LEU A 252 -0.46 7.71 15.90
CA LEU A 252 -0.29 7.66 17.34
C LEU A 252 0.49 6.40 17.70
N VAL A 253 1.57 6.56 18.46
CA VAL A 253 2.34 5.48 19.07
C VAL A 253 2.31 5.67 20.57
N PHE A 254 2.06 4.61 21.34
CA PHE A 254 2.18 4.63 22.79
C PHE A 254 2.49 3.24 23.33
N ASP A 255 3.08 3.17 24.51
CA ASP A 255 3.26 1.92 25.24
C ASP A 255 2.22 1.84 26.36
N ALA A 256 1.59 0.67 26.53
CA ALA A 256 0.63 0.47 27.60
C ALA A 256 0.82 -0.86 28.33
N TYR A 257 0.75 -0.79 29.66
CA TYR A 257 0.43 -1.90 30.53
C TYR A 257 -1.08 -1.91 30.75
N ILE A 258 -1.71 -3.07 30.55
CA ILE A 258 -3.16 -3.23 30.66
C ILE A 258 -3.43 -4.51 31.45
N HIS A 259 -4.20 -4.38 32.53
CA HIS A 259 -4.76 -5.50 33.27
C HIS A 259 -6.15 -5.12 33.77
N VAL A 260 -7.16 -5.54 33.01
CA VAL A 260 -8.58 -5.32 33.28
C VAL A 260 -9.31 -6.65 33.24
N GLU A 261 -10.53 -6.70 33.80
CA GLU A 261 -11.33 -7.92 33.77
C GLU A 261 -11.61 -8.38 32.33
N ASN A 262 -11.36 -9.67 32.07
CA ASN A 262 -11.50 -10.24 30.75
C ASN A 262 -12.98 -10.33 30.32
N ASN A 263 -13.29 -9.76 29.15
CA ASN A 263 -14.61 -9.63 28.52
C ASN A 263 -15.60 -8.64 29.15
N TYR A 264 -15.36 -8.14 30.35
CA TYR A 264 -16.30 -7.24 31.05
C TYR A 264 -15.80 -5.79 31.08
N ASP A 265 -14.50 -5.63 31.33
CA ASP A 265 -13.85 -4.34 31.40
C ASP A 265 -12.98 -4.09 30.19
N SER A 266 -12.75 -2.83 29.85
CA SER A 266 -11.93 -2.51 28.67
C SER A 266 -11.15 -1.22 28.78
N PHE A 267 -9.91 -1.29 28.33
CA PHE A 267 -9.13 -0.13 27.93
C PHE A 267 -9.49 0.23 26.50
N ARG A 268 -9.78 1.52 26.25
CA ARG A 268 -10.14 2.00 24.92
C ARG A 268 -9.38 3.26 24.55
N VAL A 269 -9.07 3.40 23.27
CA VAL A 269 -8.40 4.59 22.73
C VAL A 269 -9.24 5.19 21.63
N TYR A 270 -9.36 6.51 21.66
CA TYR A 270 -10.09 7.29 20.67
C TYR A 270 -9.23 8.45 20.18
N TYR A 271 -9.55 8.91 18.97
CA TYR A 271 -9.05 10.16 18.42
C TYR A 271 -10.17 10.89 17.68
N GLY A 272 -10.03 12.20 17.49
CA GLY A 272 -11.00 12.97 16.72
C GLY A 272 -10.51 14.36 16.31
N LYS A 273 -11.02 14.84 15.18
CA LYS A 273 -10.74 16.17 14.65
C LYS A 273 -11.36 17.27 15.50
N GLY A 274 -10.57 18.30 15.79
CA GLY A 274 -10.98 19.50 16.52
C GLY A 274 -10.74 19.47 18.03
N GLN A 275 -11.08 20.59 18.67
CA GLN A 275 -11.07 20.81 20.12
C GLN A 275 -12.42 20.37 20.70
N VAL A 276 -12.71 19.07 20.65
CA VAL A 276 -13.95 18.56 21.22
C VAL A 276 -13.60 17.82 22.51
N LYS A 277 -14.12 18.31 23.64
CA LYS A 277 -14.26 17.50 24.86
C LYS A 277 -14.94 16.20 24.42
N PRO A 278 -14.27 15.04 24.40
CA PRO A 278 -14.64 13.94 23.51
C PRO A 278 -16.10 13.53 23.73
N PRO A 279 -17.00 13.75 22.76
CA PRO A 279 -18.34 13.18 22.79
C PRO A 279 -18.16 11.75 22.31
N ILE A 280 -18.10 10.80 23.23
CA ILE A 280 -17.78 9.39 22.98
C ILE A 280 -18.84 8.74 22.08
N PRO A 281 -18.53 8.37 20.82
CA PRO A 281 -19.38 7.51 20.02
C PRO A 281 -18.76 6.11 19.92
N ASN A 282 -19.53 5.17 19.38
CA ASN A 282 -19.07 3.83 19.03
C ASN A 282 -17.80 3.87 18.16
N ASN A 283 -17.03 2.77 18.16
CA ASN A 283 -15.82 2.53 17.32
C ASN A 283 -14.52 3.18 17.84
N PRO A 284 -13.96 2.72 18.98
CA PRO A 284 -12.60 3.08 19.35
C PRO A 284 -11.58 2.54 18.33
N ILE A 285 -10.41 3.19 18.23
CA ILE A 285 -9.28 2.65 17.45
C ILE A 285 -8.62 1.45 18.14
N LEU A 286 -8.79 1.35 19.46
CA LEU A 286 -8.41 0.18 20.24
C LEU A 286 -9.51 -0.11 21.26
N GLN A 287 -9.96 -1.36 21.31
CA GLN A 287 -10.72 -1.90 22.45
C GLN A 287 -10.03 -3.16 22.92
N TYR A 288 -9.43 -3.10 24.11
CA TYR A 288 -8.70 -4.22 24.70
C TYR A 288 -9.35 -4.62 26.02
N SER A 289 -9.50 -5.92 26.23
CA SER A 289 -10.00 -6.52 27.46
C SER A 289 -9.09 -7.68 27.87
N GLY A 290 -8.94 -7.92 29.18
CA GLY A 290 -7.97 -8.88 29.73
C GLY A 290 -6.64 -8.22 30.11
N TYR A 291 -5.53 -8.93 29.93
CA TYR A 291 -4.20 -8.49 30.39
C TYR A 291 -3.10 -8.72 29.35
N ASN A 292 -2.10 -7.83 29.36
CA ASN A 292 -0.86 -8.01 28.61
C ASN A 292 0.35 -8.26 29.54
N ASN A 293 1.37 -8.92 29.02
CA ASN A 293 2.58 -9.26 29.76
C ASN A 293 3.57 -8.09 29.76
N GLY A 294 3.23 -7.02 30.49
CA GLY A 294 4.07 -5.82 30.58
C GLY A 294 3.68 -4.73 29.57
N PHE A 295 4.53 -3.70 29.47
CA PHE A 295 4.31 -2.62 28.50
C PHE A 295 4.43 -3.14 27.07
N THR A 296 3.38 -2.93 26.27
CA THR A 296 3.32 -3.29 24.86
C THR A 296 3.15 -2.03 24.03
N THR A 297 3.88 -1.91 22.92
CA THR A 297 3.75 -0.79 21.98
C THR A 297 2.53 -0.98 21.08
N TYR A 298 1.74 0.08 20.96
CA TYR A 298 0.59 0.17 20.06
C TYR A 298 0.79 1.30 19.07
N THR A 299 0.47 1.05 17.80
CA THR A 299 0.59 2.02 16.70
C THR A 299 -0.71 2.08 15.92
N PHE A 300 -1.26 3.28 15.74
CA PHE A 300 -2.50 3.51 15.00
C PHE A 300 -2.40 4.72 14.08
N THR A 301 -2.90 4.61 12.85
CA THR A 301 -3.02 5.76 11.94
C THR A 301 -4.17 6.69 12.37
N LEU A 302 -3.94 8.00 12.28
CA LEU A 302 -4.90 9.04 12.67
C LEU A 302 -5.51 9.69 11.41
N ASN A 303 -6.33 8.93 10.68
CA ASN A 303 -6.77 9.28 9.33
C ASN A 303 -7.56 10.61 9.25
N ASP A 304 -8.34 10.95 10.27
CA ASP A 304 -9.19 12.15 10.28
C ASP A 304 -8.53 13.42 10.85
N CYS A 305 -7.29 13.30 11.35
CA CYS A 305 -6.61 14.40 12.04
C CYS A 305 -5.69 15.25 11.14
N SER A 306 -5.54 14.87 9.87
CA SER A 306 -4.68 15.58 8.92
C SER A 306 -5.09 17.05 8.77
N ASN A 307 -4.08 17.93 8.78
CA ASN A 307 -4.22 19.38 8.66
C ASN A 307 -5.29 19.99 9.59
N SER A 308 -5.28 19.58 10.87
CA SER A 308 -6.27 20.02 11.84
C SER A 308 -5.77 19.88 13.28
N LEU A 309 -6.53 20.42 14.24
CA LEU A 309 -6.37 20.05 15.64
C LEU A 309 -6.86 18.60 15.84
N CYS A 310 -6.17 17.82 16.66
CA CYS A 310 -6.46 16.41 16.91
C CYS A 310 -6.53 16.12 18.41
N THR A 311 -7.67 15.61 18.88
CA THR A 311 -7.83 15.20 20.28
C THR A 311 -7.62 13.70 20.42
N ILE A 312 -6.70 13.28 21.27
CA ILE A 312 -6.44 11.88 21.65
C ILE A 312 -7.01 11.63 23.04
N ALA A 313 -7.65 10.48 23.25
CA ALA A 313 -8.23 10.14 24.55
C ALA A 313 -8.07 8.65 24.91
N PHE A 314 -7.68 8.42 26.16
CA PHE A 314 -7.49 7.12 26.79
C PHE A 314 -8.61 6.89 27.81
N TYR A 315 -9.30 5.75 27.69
CA TYR A 315 -10.48 5.44 28.48
C TYR A 315 -10.33 4.14 29.26
N LEU A 316 -10.85 4.15 30.47
CA LEU A 316 -11.12 2.93 31.23
C LEU A 316 -12.63 2.78 31.44
N TYR A 317 -13.16 1.66 30.94
CA TYR A 317 -14.53 1.23 31.14
C TYR A 317 -14.53 0.05 32.10
N SER A 318 -15.25 0.17 33.22
CA SER A 318 -15.49 -0.95 34.10
C SER A 318 -16.96 -1.17 34.44
N ASP A 319 -17.31 -2.40 34.78
CA ASP A 319 -18.60 -2.77 35.37
C ASP A 319 -18.54 -2.76 36.92
N SER A 320 -19.53 -3.36 37.58
CA SER A 320 -19.62 -3.36 39.05
C SER A 320 -18.81 -4.44 39.75
N TYR A 321 -18.15 -5.34 39.01
CA TYR A 321 -17.46 -6.52 39.53
C TYR A 321 -15.95 -6.46 39.25
N ASN A 322 -15.21 -7.36 39.91
CA ASN A 322 -13.78 -7.68 39.76
C ASN A 322 -12.88 -6.59 39.15
N ASN A 323 -12.14 -5.87 40.00
CA ASN A 323 -11.17 -4.88 39.51
C ASN A 323 -9.73 -5.41 39.63
N PHE A 324 -8.94 -5.12 38.61
CA PHE A 324 -7.53 -5.50 38.49
C PHE A 324 -6.62 -4.28 38.50
N GLN A 325 -5.34 -4.43 38.16
CA GLN A 325 -4.35 -3.37 38.31
C GLN A 325 -4.61 -2.14 37.45
N GLY A 326 -5.42 -2.24 36.39
CA GLY A 326 -5.82 -1.12 35.55
C GLY A 326 -4.86 -0.90 34.39
N VAL A 327 -4.61 0.37 34.08
CA VAL A 327 -3.85 0.79 32.91
C VAL A 327 -2.77 1.79 33.29
N ALA A 328 -1.58 1.63 32.71
CA ALA A 328 -0.52 2.62 32.74
C ALA A 328 0.04 2.83 31.33
N ILE A 329 0.22 4.08 30.92
CA ILE A 329 0.59 4.49 29.56
C ILE A 329 1.87 5.32 29.62
N THR A 330 2.80 5.01 28.72
CA THR A 330 4.05 5.75 28.52
C THR A 330 4.27 6.03 27.04
N ASN A 331 5.28 6.86 26.73
CA ASN A 331 5.76 7.10 25.36
C ASN A 331 4.66 7.43 24.34
N ALA A 332 3.64 8.19 24.76
CA ALA A 332 2.56 8.58 23.87
C ALA A 332 3.02 9.71 22.94
N GLU A 333 3.14 9.43 21.65
CA GLU A 333 3.68 10.34 20.64
C GLU A 333 2.83 10.33 19.37
N ILE A 334 2.72 11.49 18.72
CA ILE A 334 2.21 11.57 17.35
C ILE A 334 3.40 11.74 16.41
N TYR A 335 3.42 10.91 15.37
CA TYR A 335 4.40 10.94 14.30
C TYR A 335 3.77 11.43 13.01
N ASN A 336 4.47 12.31 12.30
CA ASN A 336 4.21 12.60 10.90
C ASN A 336 4.86 11.53 10.03
N LEU A 337 4.06 10.93 9.15
CA LEU A 337 4.47 9.85 8.25
C LEU A 337 4.78 10.44 6.87
N LEU A 338 6.07 10.58 6.58
CA LEU A 338 6.58 11.11 5.32
C LEU A 338 7.00 9.98 4.39
N PRO A 339 6.73 10.06 3.08
CA PRO A 339 7.34 9.15 2.12
C PRO A 339 8.81 9.54 1.92
N ALA A 340 9.71 8.57 2.10
CA ALA A 340 11.09 8.65 1.62
C ALA A 340 11.11 8.27 0.15
N THR A 341 11.83 9.04 -0.66
CA THR A 341 11.89 8.89 -2.12
C THR A 341 13.24 8.38 -2.62
N ASP A 342 14.16 8.03 -1.71
CA ASP A 342 15.55 7.68 -1.98
C ASP A 342 15.87 6.20 -1.66
N ARG A 343 14.84 5.37 -1.51
CA ARG A 343 14.98 3.99 -1.06
C ARG A 343 14.82 2.98 -2.20
N TYR A 344 15.49 1.85 -2.04
CA TYR A 344 15.42 0.70 -2.92
C TYR A 344 15.12 -0.55 -2.10
N ALA A 345 14.33 -1.45 -2.66
CA ALA A 345 14.05 -2.75 -2.05
C ALA A 345 13.99 -3.86 -3.09
N ILE A 346 14.25 -5.07 -2.63
CA ILE A 346 14.18 -6.29 -3.44
C ILE A 346 12.84 -6.96 -3.16
N TYR A 347 11.99 -7.07 -4.19
CA TYR A 347 10.71 -7.80 -4.11
C TYR A 347 10.68 -8.98 -5.09
N SER A 348 9.84 -9.96 -4.77
CA SER A 348 9.55 -11.13 -5.61
C SER A 348 8.03 -11.26 -5.78
N GLY A 349 7.58 -11.50 -7.00
CA GLY A 349 6.17 -11.66 -7.33
C GLY A 349 5.89 -11.46 -8.82
N THR A 350 4.74 -11.95 -9.29
CA THR A 350 4.21 -11.61 -10.63
C THR A 350 3.96 -10.11 -10.78
N SER A 351 3.76 -9.40 -9.66
CA SER A 351 3.73 -7.94 -9.60
C SER A 351 5.01 -7.25 -10.07
N MET A 352 6.18 -7.90 -10.00
CA MET A 352 7.46 -7.38 -10.49
C MET A 352 7.72 -7.81 -11.95
N ALA A 353 7.18 -8.95 -12.38
CA ALA A 353 7.24 -9.40 -13.77
C ALA A 353 6.37 -8.54 -14.70
N THR A 354 5.15 -8.20 -14.26
CA THR A 354 4.18 -7.38 -14.99
C THR A 354 4.76 -6.05 -15.51
N PRO A 355 5.42 -5.22 -14.67
CA PRO A 355 5.99 -3.95 -15.13
C PRO A 355 7.15 -4.09 -16.12
N VAL A 356 7.86 -5.23 -16.15
CA VAL A 356 8.87 -5.48 -17.20
C VAL A 356 8.20 -5.50 -18.58
N VAL A 357 7.07 -6.20 -18.69
CA VAL A 357 6.28 -6.27 -19.93
C VAL A 357 5.65 -4.91 -20.25
N SER A 358 5.20 -4.16 -19.23
CA SER A 358 4.68 -2.80 -19.40
C SER A 358 5.73 -1.82 -19.93
N GLY A 359 6.93 -1.84 -19.37
CA GLY A 359 8.03 -1.01 -19.87
C GLY A 359 8.49 -1.41 -21.27
N MET A 360 8.49 -2.71 -21.60
CA MET A 360 8.78 -3.16 -22.95
C MET A 360 7.69 -2.75 -23.95
N ALA A 361 6.41 -2.80 -23.56
CA ALA A 361 5.32 -2.27 -24.37
C ALA A 361 5.51 -0.76 -24.64
N ALA A 362 5.93 0.00 -23.63
CA ALA A 362 6.22 1.43 -23.78
C ALA A 362 7.42 1.68 -24.72
N LEU A 363 8.50 0.90 -24.60
CA LEU A 363 9.64 0.97 -25.53
C LEU A 363 9.20 0.69 -26.97
N LEU A 364 8.44 -0.38 -27.20
CA LEU A 364 7.93 -0.73 -28.53
C LEU A 364 7.06 0.40 -29.10
N TRP A 365 6.17 0.97 -28.30
CA TRP A 365 5.32 2.07 -28.76
C TRP A 365 6.13 3.33 -29.08
N SER A 366 7.21 3.60 -28.34
CA SER A 366 8.12 4.72 -28.63
C SER A 366 8.85 4.55 -29.97
N ALA A 367 9.16 3.31 -30.37
CA ALA A 367 9.82 2.99 -31.63
C ALA A 367 8.83 2.88 -32.82
N TYR A 368 7.59 2.45 -32.56
CA TYR A 368 6.55 2.21 -33.56
C TYR A 368 5.30 3.07 -33.27
N THR A 369 5.43 4.38 -33.39
CA THR A 369 4.39 5.35 -32.97
C THR A 369 3.08 5.25 -33.76
N ASN A 370 3.09 4.64 -34.96
CA ASN A 370 1.92 4.40 -35.79
C ASN A 370 1.20 3.07 -35.49
N TYR A 371 1.65 2.31 -34.49
CA TYR A 371 1.03 1.04 -34.12
C TYR A 371 -0.14 1.25 -33.15
N ASP A 372 -1.13 0.37 -33.27
CA ASP A 372 -2.19 0.21 -32.27
C ASP A 372 -1.81 -0.85 -31.23
N TYR A 373 -2.63 -1.00 -30.18
CA TYR A 373 -2.36 -1.96 -29.12
C TYR A 373 -2.25 -3.40 -29.63
N LYS A 374 -2.95 -3.76 -30.72
CA LYS A 374 -2.94 -5.11 -31.30
C LYS A 374 -1.58 -5.43 -31.90
N LYS A 375 -1.00 -4.50 -32.67
CA LYS A 375 0.35 -4.66 -33.23
C LYS A 375 1.42 -4.67 -32.15
N ILE A 376 1.30 -3.83 -31.12
CA ILE A 376 2.22 -3.84 -29.97
C ILE A 376 2.14 -5.16 -29.22
N ARG A 377 0.92 -5.62 -28.88
CA ARG A 377 0.69 -6.93 -28.26
C ARG A 377 1.28 -8.05 -29.12
N SER A 378 1.05 -8.05 -30.42
CA SER A 378 1.62 -9.07 -31.32
C SER A 378 3.15 -9.06 -31.32
N LYS A 379 3.80 -7.89 -31.29
CA LYS A 379 5.26 -7.79 -31.18
C LYS A 379 5.79 -8.36 -29.87
N ILE A 380 5.08 -8.12 -28.77
CA ILE A 380 5.38 -8.70 -27.44
C ILE A 380 5.27 -10.23 -27.53
N MET A 381 4.10 -10.75 -27.94
CA MET A 381 3.86 -12.20 -27.96
C MET A 381 4.80 -12.95 -28.90
N ASN A 382 5.13 -12.37 -30.06
CA ASN A 382 6.00 -13.02 -31.06
C ASN A 382 7.49 -12.86 -30.76
N GLY A 383 7.86 -11.92 -29.87
CA GLY A 383 9.25 -11.71 -29.44
C GLY A 383 9.71 -12.70 -28.36
N ALA A 384 8.80 -13.50 -27.82
CA ALA A 384 9.07 -14.48 -26.79
C ALA A 384 9.59 -15.79 -27.39
N LEU A 385 10.65 -16.35 -26.81
CA LEU A 385 11.20 -17.66 -27.15
C LEU A 385 10.51 -18.76 -26.33
N GLU A 386 10.18 -19.86 -26.99
CA GLU A 386 9.58 -21.05 -26.38
C GLU A 386 10.64 -21.83 -25.57
N GLU A 387 10.40 -22.04 -24.26
CA GLU A 387 11.17 -22.98 -23.45
C GLU A 387 10.21 -23.78 -22.54
N ASN A 388 10.29 -25.12 -22.61
CA ASN A 388 9.58 -26.07 -21.74
C ASN A 388 8.09 -25.76 -21.50
N GLY A 389 7.32 -25.56 -22.58
CA GLY A 389 5.86 -25.42 -22.53
C GLY A 389 5.34 -24.00 -22.24
N GLY A 390 6.18 -22.96 -22.34
CA GLY A 390 5.77 -21.56 -22.26
C GLY A 390 6.67 -20.58 -23.03
N TYR A 391 6.15 -19.37 -23.26
CA TYR A 391 6.83 -18.26 -23.95
C TYR A 391 7.62 -17.38 -22.95
N SER A 392 8.92 -17.17 -23.17
CA SER A 392 9.82 -16.38 -22.31
C SER A 392 10.59 -15.30 -23.09
N PHE A 393 10.83 -14.12 -22.50
CA PHE A 393 11.78 -13.16 -23.08
C PHE A 393 13.22 -13.52 -22.68
N LYS A 394 14.02 -13.98 -23.63
CA LYS A 394 15.48 -13.79 -23.56
C LYS A 394 15.84 -12.52 -24.33
N ILE A 395 16.49 -11.57 -23.68
CA ILE A 395 17.36 -10.63 -24.39
C ILE A 395 18.48 -11.49 -24.97
N LYS A 396 18.39 -11.83 -26.27
CA LYS A 396 19.52 -12.43 -26.97
C LYS A 396 20.68 -11.44 -26.85
N LYS A 397 21.80 -11.89 -26.30
CA LYS A 397 23.09 -11.25 -26.54
C LYS A 397 23.36 -11.43 -28.03
N GLU A 398 22.95 -10.48 -28.87
CA GLU A 398 23.34 -10.48 -30.28
C GLU A 398 24.86 -10.29 -30.34
N SER A 399 25.56 -11.35 -30.71
CA SER A 399 27.01 -11.36 -30.93
C SER A 399 27.40 -10.84 -32.31
N LYS A 400 26.55 -10.08 -33.00
CA LYS A 400 26.84 -9.50 -34.31
C LYS A 400 26.02 -8.23 -34.52
N TYR A 401 26.56 -7.07 -34.13
CA TYR A 401 26.47 -5.77 -34.82
C TYR A 401 27.25 -4.71 -34.01
N PHE A 402 28.54 -4.96 -33.80
CA PHE A 402 29.53 -3.89 -33.61
C PHE A 402 30.66 -4.15 -34.62
N THR A 403 30.34 -4.04 -35.90
CA THR A 403 31.37 -3.70 -36.89
C THR A 403 31.52 -2.19 -36.85
N SER A 404 32.72 -1.77 -36.44
CA SER A 404 33.27 -0.42 -36.54
C SER A 404 32.67 0.39 -37.69
N GLY A 405 31.89 1.41 -37.34
CA GLY A 405 31.49 2.49 -38.23
C GLY A 405 31.63 3.79 -37.45
N SER A 406 32.68 4.54 -37.74
CA SER A 406 32.93 5.88 -37.24
C SER A 406 31.71 6.78 -37.42
N LEU A 407 31.21 7.37 -36.33
CA LEU A 407 30.35 8.54 -36.38
C LEU A 407 31.21 9.74 -36.83
N LYS A 408 30.88 10.29 -38.00
CA LYS A 408 31.07 11.72 -38.29
C LYS A 408 29.79 12.44 -37.92
#